data_AF-A0ABD5P318-F1
#
_entry.id   AF-A0ABD5P318-F1
#
_cell.length_a   1.000
_cell.length_b   1.000
_cell.length_c   1.000
_cell.angle_alpha   90.00
_cell.angle_beta   90.00
_cell.angle_gamma   90.00
#
_symmetry.space_group_name_H-M   'P 1'
#
loop_
_entity.id
_entity.type
_entity.pdbx_description
1 polymer ?
#
loop_
_entity_poly.entity_id
_entity_poly.type
_entity_poly.pdbx_seq_one_letter_code
_entity_poly.pdbx_strand_id
1 'polypeptide(L)'
;MSTEFDVTETLDVQGASCPMPVVKTKQAIDDLEEGEVLEVVATDSGSMSDIEGWAAGTDGVSLLEQVDDGDVYKHYVEKTA
;
A
#
# COMPACT_ATOMS: atom_id res chain seq x y z
N MET A 1 -5.40 -17.37 11.22
CA MET A 1 -6.23 -16.15 11.26
C MET A 1 -5.93 -15.49 9.93
N SER A 2 -6.70 -15.84 8.91
CA SER A 2 -6.47 -15.38 7.54
C SER A 2 -7.15 -14.03 7.42
N THR A 3 -6.40 -12.94 7.39
CA THR A 3 -6.96 -11.64 7.03
C THR A 3 -7.21 -11.70 5.51
N GLU A 4 -8.41 -12.14 5.13
CA GLU A 4 -8.87 -12.20 3.74
C GLU A 4 -9.28 -10.79 3.32
N PHE A 5 -8.31 -9.95 2.99
CA PHE A 5 -8.60 -8.76 2.19
C PHE A 5 -8.75 -9.20 0.72
N ASP A 6 -9.80 -8.73 0.04
CA ASP A 6 -9.99 -8.96 -1.41
C ASP A 6 -8.99 -8.06 -2.16
N VAL A 7 -7.74 -8.50 -2.20
CA VAL A 7 -6.65 -7.79 -2.89
C VAL A 7 -6.90 -7.88 -4.38
N THR A 8 -7.30 -6.77 -5.00
CA THR A 8 -7.42 -6.66 -6.46
C THR A 8 -6.04 -6.69 -7.10
N GLU A 9 -5.10 -5.92 -6.54
CA GLU A 9 -3.77 -5.77 -7.11
C GLU A 9 -2.69 -5.84 -6.04
N THR A 10 -1.59 -6.53 -6.35
CA THR A 10 -0.38 -6.55 -5.52
C THR A 10 0.74 -5.81 -6.24
N LEU A 11 1.24 -4.76 -5.60
CA LEU A 11 2.36 -3.97 -6.06
C LEU A 11 3.65 -4.34 -5.30
N ASP A 12 4.60 -4.93 -6.02
CA ASP A 12 5.94 -5.21 -5.51
C ASP A 12 6.88 -4.00 -5.72
N VAL A 13 7.30 -3.38 -4.62
CA VAL A 13 8.27 -2.27 -4.59
C VAL A 13 9.56 -2.64 -3.84
N GLN A 14 9.87 -3.93 -3.70
CA GLN A 14 11.09 -4.40 -3.08
C GLN A 14 12.33 -3.79 -3.74
N GLY A 15 13.22 -3.20 -2.94
CA GLY A 15 14.44 -2.55 -3.43
C GLY A 15 14.26 -1.19 -4.14
N ALA A 16 13.06 -0.63 -4.20
CA ALA A 16 12.84 0.71 -4.75
C ALA A 16 13.33 1.79 -3.75
N SER A 17 14.34 2.56 -4.12
CA SER A 17 14.79 3.70 -3.31
C SER A 17 13.75 4.83 -3.32
N CYS A 18 13.49 5.39 -2.13
CA CYS A 18 12.63 6.55 -1.93
C CYS A 18 13.02 7.69 -2.91
N PRO A 19 12.09 8.33 -3.64
CA PRO A 19 10.64 8.40 -3.41
C PRO A 19 9.77 7.48 -4.30
N MET A 20 10.36 6.50 -4.97
CA MET A 20 9.62 5.65 -5.94
C MET A 20 8.46 4.81 -5.37
N PRO A 21 8.49 4.30 -4.11
CA PRO A 21 7.41 3.47 -3.58
C PRO A 21 6.05 4.18 -3.57
N VAL A 22 6.00 5.39 -3.02
CA VAL A 22 4.75 6.19 -2.91
C VAL A 22 4.19 6.53 -4.29
N VAL A 23 5.04 6.88 -5.26
CA VAL A 23 4.59 7.22 -6.62
C VAL A 23 3.96 6.01 -7.31
N LYS A 24 4.56 4.83 -7.17
CA LYS A 24 4.00 3.60 -7.74
C LYS A 24 2.71 3.19 -7.04
N THR A 25 2.68 3.26 -5.70
CA THR A 25 1.46 2.99 -4.93
C THR A 25 0.32 3.91 -5.35
N LYS A 26 0.63 5.20 -5.55
CA LYS A 26 -0.35 6.16 -6.06
C LYS A 26 -0.84 5.80 -7.47
N GLN A 27 0.06 5.44 -8.38
CA GLN A 27 -0.35 5.05 -9.74
C GLN A 27 -1.25 3.81 -9.72
N ALA A 28 -0.87 2.79 -8.95
CA ALA A 28 -1.65 1.58 -8.80
C ALA A 28 -3.05 1.87 -8.22
N ILE A 29 -3.15 2.67 -7.14
CA ILE A 29 -4.46 3.01 -6.59
C ILE A 29 -5.29 3.92 -7.51
N ASP A 30 -4.65 4.78 -8.29
CA ASP A 30 -5.33 5.62 -9.28
C ASP A 30 -5.99 4.75 -10.37
N ASP A 31 -5.36 3.62 -10.73
CA ASP A 31 -5.87 2.64 -11.69
C ASP A 31 -6.97 1.70 -11.11
N LEU A 32 -7.10 1.61 -9.78
CA LEU A 32 -8.14 0.83 -9.10
C LEU A 32 -9.51 1.54 -9.08
N GLU A 33 -10.58 0.75 -8.91
CA GLU A 33 -11.95 1.23 -8.71
C GLU A 33 -12.28 1.40 -7.21
N GLU A 34 -13.34 2.17 -6.91
CA GLU A 34 -13.83 2.35 -5.54
C GLU A 34 -14.23 1.00 -4.93
N GLY A 35 -13.69 0.67 -3.76
CA GLY A 35 -13.88 -0.59 -3.05
C GLY A 35 -12.80 -1.65 -3.33
N GLU A 36 -11.82 -1.35 -4.17
CA GLU A 36 -10.71 -2.27 -4.45
C GLU A 36 -9.53 -2.08 -3.48
N VAL A 37 -8.84 -3.17 -3.18
CA VAL A 37 -7.70 -3.19 -2.26
C VAL A 37 -6.40 -3.43 -3.02
N LEU A 38 -5.43 -2.56 -2.76
CA LEU A 38 -4.04 -2.66 -3.20
C LEU A 38 -3.17 -3.21 -2.06
N GLU A 39 -2.43 -4.28 -2.32
CA GLU A 39 -1.38 -4.78 -1.44
C GLU A 39 -0.03 -4.26 -1.91
N VAL A 40 0.69 -3.49 -1.10
CA VAL A 40 2.02 -2.99 -1.41
C VAL A 40 3.05 -3.77 -0.61
N VAL A 41 3.98 -4.43 -1.30
CA VAL A 41 5.05 -5.23 -0.68
C VAL A 41 6.36 -4.48 -0.81
N ALA A 42 6.94 -4.09 0.32
CA ALA A 42 8.20 -3.36 0.40
C ALA A 42 9.19 -4.11 1.32
N THR A 43 10.49 -3.87 1.16
CA THR A 43 11.54 -4.40 2.07
C THR A 43 12.21 -3.27 2.87
N ASP A 44 11.65 -2.07 2.81
CA ASP A 44 12.19 -0.87 3.46
C ASP A 44 11.30 -0.48 4.64
N SER A 45 11.89 -0.30 5.82
CA SER A 45 11.16 0.07 7.04
C SER A 45 10.51 1.45 6.94
N GLY A 46 11.04 2.36 6.12
CA GLY A 46 10.49 3.68 5.86
C GLY A 46 9.16 3.65 5.10
N SER A 47 8.89 2.55 4.36
CA SER A 47 7.63 2.39 3.61
C SER A 47 6.39 2.48 4.50
N MET A 48 6.47 2.06 5.77
CA MET A 48 5.35 2.13 6.71
C MET A 48 4.91 3.58 6.94
N SER A 49 5.85 4.44 7.34
CA SER A 49 5.56 5.86 7.59
C SER A 49 5.22 6.61 6.31
N ASP A 50 5.85 6.25 5.18
CA ASP A 50 5.60 6.87 3.89
C ASP A 50 4.18 6.55 3.36
N ILE A 51 3.76 5.28 3.40
CA ILE A 51 2.43 4.85 2.93
C ILE A 51 1.33 5.31 3.90
N GLU A 52 1.54 5.23 5.20
CA GLU A 52 0.60 5.74 6.19
C GLU A 52 0.37 7.25 6.00
N GLY A 53 1.46 8.03 5.87
CA GLY A 53 1.36 9.47 5.64
C GLY A 53 0.71 9.83 4.31
N TRP A 54 0.99 9.06 3.26
CA TRP A 54 0.38 9.25 1.95
C TRP A 54 -1.12 8.91 1.95
N ALA A 55 -1.51 7.77 2.52
CA ALA A 55 -2.91 7.36 2.62
C ALA A 55 -3.71 8.36 3.46
N ALA A 56 -3.17 8.81 4.60
CA ALA A 56 -3.83 9.80 5.44
C ALA A 56 -3.99 11.19 4.77
N GLY A 57 -3.11 11.51 3.81
CA GLY A 57 -3.13 12.77 3.06
C GLY A 57 -3.87 12.69 1.71
N THR A 58 -4.34 11.51 1.31
CA THR A 58 -5.01 11.29 0.03
C THR A 58 -6.49 11.04 0.26
N ASP A 59 -7.33 12.01 -0.10
CA ASP A 59 -8.77 11.85 -0.09
C ASP A 59 -9.18 10.67 -1.01
N GLY A 60 -10.05 9.79 -0.53
CA GLY A 60 -10.48 8.61 -1.29
C GLY A 60 -9.55 7.40 -1.14
N VAL A 61 -8.57 7.43 -0.24
CA VAL A 61 -7.75 6.26 0.10
C VAL A 61 -7.83 6.00 1.59
N SER A 62 -7.95 4.73 1.96
CA SER A 62 -7.97 4.28 3.34
C SER A 62 -6.91 3.20 3.55
N LEU A 63 -6.07 3.38 4.56
CA LEU A 63 -5.13 2.34 4.98
C LEU A 63 -5.91 1.30 5.83
N LEU A 64 -5.99 0.07 5.36
CA LEU A 64 -6.66 -1.02 6.06
C LEU A 64 -5.77 -1.66 7.12
N GLU A 65 -4.59 -2.11 6.73
CA GLU A 65 -3.66 -2.84 7.60
C GLU A 65 -2.22 -2.69 7.11
N GLN A 66 -1.27 -2.74 8.05
CA GLN A 66 0.17 -2.84 7.76
C GLN A 66 0.71 -4.04 8.51
N VAL A 67 1.48 -4.88 7.81
CA VAL A 67 2.10 -6.08 8.35
C VAL A 67 3.61 -5.95 8.24
N ASP A 68 4.28 -6.09 9.38
CA ASP A 68 5.73 -6.16 9.51
C ASP A 68 6.14 -7.64 9.67
N ASP A 69 6.72 -8.20 8.62
CA ASP A 69 7.30 -9.56 8.58
C ASP A 69 8.83 -9.53 8.81
N GLY A 70 9.37 -8.42 9.31
CA GLY A 70 10.80 -8.18 9.60
C GLY A 70 11.65 -7.90 8.36
N ASP A 71 11.64 -8.83 7.40
CA ASP A 71 12.35 -8.70 6.12
C ASP A 71 11.49 -8.03 5.03
N VAL A 72 10.17 -8.12 5.19
CA VAL A 72 9.17 -7.62 4.24
C VAL A 72 8.05 -6.90 4.99
N TYR A 73 7.66 -5.74 4.48
CA TYR A 73 6.56 -4.91 4.94
C TYR A 73 5.44 -4.99 3.91
N LYS A 74 4.23 -5.34 4.35
CA LYS A 74 3.04 -5.37 3.50
C LYS A 74 2.07 -4.30 3.95
N HIS A 75 1.53 -3.55 3.00
CA HIS A 75 0.60 -2.47 3.26
C HIS A 75 -0.67 -2.70 2.46
N TYR A 76 -1.79 -2.81 3.15
CA TYR A 76 -3.11 -2.98 2.55
C TYR A 76 -3.81 -1.63 2.52
N VAL A 77 -4.02 -1.09 1.33
CA VAL A 77 -4.69 0.19 1.09
C VAL A 77 -5.92 -0.04 0.22
N GLU A 78 -7.05 0.50 0.64
CA GLU A 78 -8.32 0.45 -0.07
C GLU A 78 -8.61 1.79 -0.72
N LYS A 79 -9.11 1.76 -1.96
CA LYS A 79 -9.67 2.94 -2.59
C LYS A 79 -11.12 3.11 -2.13
N THR A 80 -11.43 4.24 -1.53
CA THR A 80 -12.76 4.58 -1.00
C THR A 80 -13.47 5.69 -1.77
N ALA A 81 -12.78 6.38 -2.71
CA ALA A 81 -13.37 7.37 -3.63
C ALA A 81 -12.55 7.54 -4.93
#